data_AF-J9AUM0-F1
#
_entry.id   AF-J9AUM0-F1
#
_cell.length_a   1.000
_cell.length_b   1.000
_cell.length_c   1.000
_cell.angle_alpha   90.00
_cell.angle_beta   90.00
_cell.angle_gamma   90.00
#
_symmetry.space_group_name_H-M   'P 1'
#
loop_
_entity.id
_entity.type
_entity.pdbx_description
1 polymer ?
#
loop_
_entity_poly.entity_id
_entity_poly.type
_entity_poly.pdbx_seq_one_letter_code
_entity_poly.pdbx_strand_id
1 'polypeptide(L)'
;MPDEANSHYYGLISQLMEGHEWIRNHIGEDYKPKNHWSIDPFGLSPTVSYFMKLSNFSNGVLQRVHYSVKKYLAERKELEFMWRQLWGNRDNSTDFATHVMPFFSYDIPHTCGPDPKICCQFDFRRTAGSGLDCPWKLPSVDITENNVKERAALLYDQYRKKAQLFKTNVVLVPLGDDFRYDTEFEWNNQYLNYMKLFKYMNAQNEWNVNARFGTVDDYFRLVHERLYEDNDNLPVLSGDFFTYADRNDHYWSGYYTSRPFHKRFDRVLQHYIRTAEILYSFMGIKGFKEGNALRLFGLLVEARRWMNLFQHHDGITGTSKNEVMADYGQKFVNIKLQFD
;
A
#
# COMPACT_ATOMS: atom_id res chain seq x y z
N MET A 1 -4.32 3.19 5.25
CA MET A 1 -4.06 1.79 4.86
C MET A 1 -4.41 0.90 6.04
N PRO A 2 -5.48 0.11 5.97
CA PRO A 2 -5.96 -0.65 7.12
C PRO A 2 -5.15 -1.94 7.35
N ASP A 3 -5.22 -2.50 8.56
CA ASP A 3 -4.88 -3.90 8.82
C ASP A 3 -5.81 -4.82 8.04
N GLU A 4 -5.32 -5.99 7.65
CA GLU A 4 -6.08 -6.99 6.90
C GLU A 4 -6.40 -8.26 7.72
N ALA A 5 -5.82 -8.43 8.92
CA ALA A 5 -6.07 -9.59 9.77
C ALA A 5 -7.19 -9.37 10.80
N ASN A 6 -7.11 -8.28 11.56
CA ASN A 6 -8.02 -8.03 12.69
C ASN A 6 -9.18 -7.11 12.30
N SER A 7 -9.12 -6.45 11.15
CA SER A 7 -10.18 -5.56 10.68
C SER A 7 -11.43 -6.35 10.30
N HIS A 8 -12.59 -5.90 10.78
CA HIS A 8 -13.86 -6.43 10.33
C HIS A 8 -14.27 -5.73 9.03
N TYR A 9 -15.03 -6.42 8.17
CA TYR A 9 -15.42 -5.88 6.86
C TYR A 9 -16.13 -4.52 6.94
N TYR A 10 -16.91 -4.28 7.99
CA TYR A 10 -17.57 -2.99 8.20
C TYR A 10 -16.55 -1.85 8.33
N GLY A 11 -15.51 -2.02 9.15
CA GLY A 11 -14.42 -1.05 9.28
C GLY A 11 -13.68 -0.84 7.96
N LEU A 12 -13.39 -1.92 7.21
CA LEU A 12 -12.72 -1.86 5.92
C LEU A 12 -13.51 -1.06 4.87
N ILE A 13 -14.82 -1.31 4.76
CA ILE A 13 -15.70 -0.59 3.82
C ILE A 13 -15.86 0.86 4.27
N SER A 14 -16.11 1.09 5.57
CA SER A 14 -16.33 2.43 6.11
C SER A 14 -15.12 3.36 5.91
N GLN A 15 -13.89 2.88 6.15
CA GLN A 15 -12.69 3.70 5.93
C GLN A 15 -12.45 3.98 4.44
N LEU A 16 -12.79 3.02 3.56
CA LEU A 16 -12.66 3.19 2.11
C LEU A 16 -13.63 4.27 1.62
N MET A 17 -14.89 4.20 2.07
CA MET A 17 -15.91 5.19 1.74
C MET A 17 -15.51 6.59 2.22
N GLU A 18 -15.10 6.75 3.48
CA GLU A 18 -14.73 8.06 4.04
C GLU A 18 -13.60 8.72 3.24
N GLY A 19 -12.54 7.97 2.89
CA GLY A 19 -11.45 8.49 2.08
C GLY A 19 -11.89 8.91 0.68
N HIS A 20 -12.70 8.09 0.01
CA HIS A 20 -13.17 8.36 -1.34
C HIS A 20 -14.20 9.50 -1.40
N GLU A 21 -15.08 9.61 -0.41
CA GLU A 21 -15.99 10.74 -0.27
C GLU A 21 -15.21 12.03 -0.02
N TRP A 22 -14.17 11.98 0.81
CA TRP A 22 -13.31 13.15 1.01
C TRP A 22 -12.65 13.60 -0.30
N ILE A 23 -12.07 12.69 -1.08
CA ILE A 23 -11.46 12.99 -2.38
C ILE A 23 -12.49 13.62 -3.33
N ARG A 24 -13.67 12.99 -3.45
CA ARG A 24 -14.74 13.49 -4.33
C ARG A 24 -15.15 14.92 -3.96
N ASN A 25 -15.30 15.19 -2.67
CA ASN A 25 -15.82 16.47 -2.17
C ASN A 25 -14.79 17.60 -2.19
N HIS A 26 -13.48 17.30 -2.12
CA HIS A 26 -12.44 18.32 -1.95
C HIS A 26 -11.47 18.42 -3.13
N ILE A 27 -11.19 17.31 -3.83
CA ILE A 27 -10.31 17.29 -5.00
C ILE A 27 -11.12 17.35 -6.29
N GLY A 28 -12.22 16.57 -6.36
CA GLY A 28 -13.18 16.60 -7.46
C GLY A 28 -13.66 15.22 -7.89
N GLU A 29 -14.80 15.17 -8.59
CA GLU A 29 -15.46 13.91 -8.95
C GLU A 29 -14.70 13.06 -9.98
N ASP A 30 -13.80 13.67 -10.73
CA ASP A 30 -12.96 12.99 -11.74
C ASP A 30 -11.79 12.24 -11.10
N TYR A 31 -11.44 12.55 -9.86
CA TYR A 31 -10.33 11.94 -9.13
C TYR A 31 -10.82 10.69 -8.38
N LYS A 32 -10.90 9.57 -9.08
CA LYS A 32 -11.27 8.27 -8.52
C LYS A 32 -10.08 7.32 -8.58
N PRO A 33 -9.46 6.95 -7.45
CA PRO A 33 -8.40 5.95 -7.43
C PRO A 33 -8.88 4.63 -8.05
N LYS A 34 -8.07 4.05 -8.94
CA LYS A 34 -8.37 2.78 -9.64
C LYS A 34 -7.42 1.64 -9.26
N ASN A 35 -6.35 1.99 -8.53
CA ASN A 35 -5.27 1.09 -8.16
C ASN A 35 -5.08 1.12 -6.64
N HIS A 36 -5.03 -0.07 -6.05
CA HIS A 36 -4.85 -0.27 -4.62
C HIS A 36 -3.36 -0.35 -4.28
N TRP A 37 -2.96 0.19 -3.13
CA TRP A 37 -1.59 0.19 -2.65
C TRP A 37 -1.58 -0.24 -1.19
N SER A 38 -1.07 -1.45 -0.90
CA SER A 38 -1.03 -2.05 0.43
C SER A 38 0.35 -2.65 0.69
N ILE A 39 1.25 -1.82 1.21
CA ILE A 39 2.66 -2.19 1.39
C ILE A 39 3.04 -2.57 2.82
N ASP A 40 2.20 -2.26 3.80
CA ASP A 40 2.56 -2.38 5.22
C ASP A 40 1.62 -3.20 6.14
N PRO A 41 0.43 -3.70 5.73
CA PRO A 41 -0.29 -4.67 6.57
C PRO A 41 0.49 -5.97 6.71
N PHE A 42 0.47 -6.58 7.90
CA PHE A 42 1.37 -7.70 8.26
C PHE A 42 0.84 -9.07 7.81
N GLY A 43 0.78 -9.25 6.49
CA GLY A 43 0.04 -10.33 5.83
C GLY A 43 -1.26 -9.80 5.26
N LEU A 44 -1.81 -10.50 4.26
CA LEU A 44 -2.80 -9.92 3.35
C LEU A 44 -4.00 -10.85 3.16
N SER A 45 -5.18 -10.25 3.12
CA SER A 45 -6.46 -10.95 3.05
C SER A 45 -7.09 -10.78 1.67
N PRO A 46 -7.61 -11.86 1.05
CA PRO A 46 -8.38 -11.74 -0.19
C PRO A 46 -9.68 -10.95 0.03
N THR A 47 -10.09 -10.70 1.27
CA THR A 47 -11.23 -9.83 1.59
C THR A 47 -11.02 -8.40 1.09
N VAL A 48 -9.80 -7.86 1.19
CA VAL A 48 -9.51 -6.49 0.74
C VAL A 48 -9.58 -6.41 -0.78
N SER A 49 -8.97 -7.35 -1.50
CA SER A 49 -9.04 -7.38 -2.97
C SER A 49 -10.48 -7.51 -3.48
N TYR A 50 -11.33 -8.29 -2.79
CA TYR A 50 -12.75 -8.38 -3.10
C TYR A 50 -13.47 -7.03 -2.98
N PHE A 51 -13.27 -6.30 -1.87
CA PHE A 51 -13.90 -4.99 -1.69
C PHE A 51 -13.35 -3.94 -2.65
N MET A 52 -12.05 -3.98 -2.96
CA MET A 52 -11.46 -3.11 -3.98
C MET A 52 -12.12 -3.36 -5.33
N LYS A 53 -12.27 -4.63 -5.74
CA LYS A 53 -12.95 -5.00 -6.99
C LYS A 53 -14.39 -4.49 -7.05
N LEU A 54 -15.17 -4.69 -5.98
CA LEU A 54 -16.54 -4.16 -5.88
C LEU A 54 -16.60 -2.63 -5.88
N SER A 55 -15.50 -1.96 -5.54
CA SER A 55 -15.35 -0.50 -5.52
C SER A 55 -14.74 0.05 -6.81
N ASN A 56 -14.80 -0.71 -7.92
CA ASN A 56 -14.27 -0.36 -9.25
C ASN A 56 -12.74 -0.19 -9.33
N PHE A 57 -12.00 -0.75 -8.39
CA PHE A 57 -10.55 -0.93 -8.57
C PHE A 57 -10.31 -2.13 -9.48
N SER A 58 -9.27 -2.04 -10.29
CA SER A 58 -8.90 -3.12 -11.21
C SER A 58 -7.58 -3.81 -10.81
N ASN A 59 -6.73 -3.09 -10.07
CA ASN A 59 -5.38 -3.54 -9.78
C ASN A 59 -4.94 -3.22 -8.35
N GLY A 60 -3.99 -3.98 -7.80
CA GLY A 60 -3.37 -3.69 -6.52
C GLY A 60 -1.91 -4.10 -6.40
N VAL A 61 -1.14 -3.32 -5.64
CA VAL A 61 0.25 -3.65 -5.26
C VAL A 61 0.30 -4.04 -3.80
N LEU A 62 0.95 -5.16 -3.53
CA LEU A 62 1.06 -5.83 -2.25
C LEU A 62 2.53 -6.05 -1.89
N GLN A 63 2.88 -6.04 -0.60
CA GLN A 63 4.27 -6.25 -0.18
C GLN A 63 4.46 -7.37 0.85
N ARG A 64 3.89 -7.30 2.05
CA ARG A 64 4.24 -8.19 3.18
C ARG A 64 3.65 -9.60 3.07
N VAL A 65 4.17 -10.35 2.10
CA VAL A 65 3.95 -11.79 1.88
C VAL A 65 5.16 -12.55 2.42
N HIS A 66 4.94 -13.74 2.99
CA HIS A 66 6.01 -14.58 3.57
C HIS A 66 7.19 -14.75 2.59
N TYR A 67 8.43 -14.61 3.07
CA TYR A 67 9.64 -14.61 2.21
C TYR A 67 9.76 -15.86 1.31
N SER A 68 9.47 -17.07 1.83
CA SER A 68 9.43 -18.30 1.04
C SER A 68 8.38 -18.29 -0.07
N VAL A 69 7.23 -17.64 0.14
CA VAL A 69 6.18 -17.51 -0.88
C VAL A 69 6.63 -16.53 -1.97
N LYS A 70 7.22 -15.39 -1.60
CA LYS A 70 7.85 -14.47 -2.57
C LYS A 70 8.87 -15.21 -3.45
N LYS A 71 9.75 -16.01 -2.84
CA LYS A 71 10.73 -16.82 -3.57
C LYS A 71 10.06 -17.81 -4.53
N TYR A 72 9.08 -18.57 -4.04
CA TYR A 72 8.35 -19.57 -4.83
C TYR A 72 7.67 -18.96 -6.06
N LEU A 73 6.99 -17.83 -5.89
CA LEU A 73 6.31 -17.11 -6.96
C LEU A 73 7.31 -16.46 -7.93
N ALA A 74 8.39 -15.86 -7.41
CA ALA A 74 9.43 -15.23 -8.21
C ALA A 74 10.13 -16.22 -9.15
N GLU A 75 10.44 -17.43 -8.66
CA GLU A 75 11.03 -18.52 -9.48
C GLU A 75 10.14 -18.95 -10.65
N ARG A 76 8.83 -18.69 -10.56
CA ARG A 76 7.82 -19.05 -11.58
C ARG A 76 7.31 -17.85 -12.37
N LYS A 77 7.77 -16.64 -12.06
CA LYS A 77 7.23 -15.37 -12.59
C LYS A 77 5.72 -15.21 -12.32
N GLU A 78 5.28 -15.66 -11.14
CA GLU A 78 3.88 -15.62 -10.67
C GLU A 78 3.68 -14.57 -9.57
N LEU A 79 4.57 -13.57 -9.49
CA LEU A 79 4.39 -12.41 -8.60
C LEU A 79 3.28 -11.47 -9.09
N GLU A 80 2.86 -11.62 -10.34
CA GLU A 80 1.69 -10.96 -10.91
C GLU A 80 0.62 -12.02 -11.21
N PHE A 81 -0.58 -11.84 -10.68
CA PHE A 81 -1.66 -12.81 -10.79
C PHE A 81 -3.04 -12.16 -10.70
N MET A 82 -4.06 -12.85 -11.18
CA MET A 82 -5.46 -12.55 -10.90
C MET A 82 -5.82 -13.17 -9.54
N TRP A 83 -5.96 -12.35 -8.51
CA TRP A 83 -6.32 -12.82 -7.17
C TRP A 83 -7.82 -13.04 -7.08
N ARG A 84 -8.23 -14.31 -7.04
CA ARG A 84 -9.63 -14.75 -7.06
C ARG A 84 -10.06 -15.23 -5.69
N GLN A 85 -11.31 -14.94 -5.30
CA GLN A 85 -11.89 -15.49 -4.07
C GLN A 85 -11.98 -17.02 -4.13
N LEU A 86 -11.84 -17.70 -2.98
CA LEU A 86 -11.88 -19.18 -2.93
C LEU A 86 -13.21 -19.78 -3.42
N TRP A 87 -14.32 -19.02 -3.30
CA TRP A 87 -15.64 -19.38 -3.82
C TRP A 87 -15.92 -18.77 -5.20
N GLY A 88 -14.99 -18.01 -5.76
CA GLY A 88 -15.05 -17.55 -7.14
C GLY A 88 -15.00 -18.77 -8.05
N ASN A 89 -16.16 -19.16 -8.58
CA ASN A 89 -16.31 -20.31 -9.46
C ASN A 89 -15.55 -20.09 -10.79
N ARG A 90 -15.87 -20.87 -11.84
CA ARG A 90 -15.25 -20.79 -13.17
C ARG A 90 -15.39 -19.42 -13.88
N ASP A 91 -16.05 -18.43 -13.29
CA ASP A 91 -16.10 -17.06 -13.82
C ASP A 91 -15.00 -16.17 -13.21
N ASN A 92 -14.62 -15.13 -13.96
CA ASN A 92 -13.59 -14.16 -13.58
C ASN A 92 -14.17 -12.95 -12.82
N SER A 93 -15.38 -13.08 -12.26
CA SER A 93 -16.12 -11.96 -11.67
C SER A 93 -15.41 -11.35 -10.45
N THR A 94 -14.65 -12.17 -9.72
CA THR A 94 -13.90 -11.76 -8.53
C THR A 94 -12.41 -11.55 -8.78
N ASP A 95 -11.96 -11.65 -10.03
CA ASP A 95 -10.54 -11.50 -10.37
C ASP A 95 -10.08 -10.06 -10.16
N PHE A 96 -9.01 -9.92 -9.40
CA PHE A 96 -8.35 -8.66 -9.11
C PHE A 96 -6.86 -8.75 -9.45
N ALA A 97 -6.41 -7.96 -10.44
CA ALA A 97 -5.02 -8.00 -10.88
C ALA A 97 -4.11 -7.54 -9.74
N THR A 98 -3.14 -8.36 -9.38
CA THR A 98 -2.35 -8.19 -8.17
C THR A 98 -0.88 -8.30 -8.51
N HIS A 99 -0.08 -7.35 -8.01
CA HIS A 99 1.38 -7.38 -8.04
C HIS A 99 1.89 -7.56 -6.62
N VAL A 100 2.64 -8.64 -6.36
CA VAL A 100 3.42 -8.82 -5.13
C VAL A 100 4.84 -8.35 -5.38
N MET A 101 5.26 -7.34 -4.62
CA MET A 101 6.64 -6.86 -4.64
C MET A 101 7.60 -7.99 -4.22
N PRO A 102 8.77 -8.16 -4.87
CA PRO A 102 9.55 -9.40 -4.76
C PRO A 102 10.45 -9.49 -3.51
N PHE A 103 10.76 -8.36 -2.87
CA PHE A 103 11.85 -8.28 -1.90
C PHE A 103 11.35 -8.00 -0.47
N PHE A 104 12.31 -7.89 0.46
CA PHE A 104 12.09 -7.87 1.91
C PHE A 104 11.28 -6.66 2.42
N SER A 105 11.58 -5.46 1.93
CA SER A 105 10.95 -4.20 2.38
C SER A 105 10.41 -3.40 1.18
N TYR A 106 9.63 -2.35 1.47
CA TYR A 106 9.20 -1.35 0.49
C TYR A 106 10.13 -0.13 0.42
N ASP A 107 11.16 -0.09 1.26
CA ASP A 107 12.18 0.96 1.25
C ASP A 107 13.01 0.95 -0.06
N ILE A 108 13.68 2.06 -0.36
CA ILE A 108 14.52 2.19 -1.56
C ILE A 108 15.58 1.07 -1.68
N PRO A 109 16.30 0.69 -0.60
CA PRO A 109 17.24 -0.43 -0.66
C PRO A 109 16.64 -1.75 -1.13
N HIS A 110 15.36 -2.02 -0.86
CA HIS A 110 14.73 -3.29 -1.25
C HIS A 110 13.74 -3.14 -2.41
N THR A 111 13.76 -2.05 -3.18
CA THR A 111 12.85 -1.87 -4.32
C THR A 111 13.53 -1.74 -5.67
N CYS A 112 14.79 -1.30 -5.73
CA CYS A 112 15.50 -1.12 -7.00
C CYS A 112 15.88 -2.46 -7.67
N GLY A 113 16.19 -3.48 -6.87
CA GLY A 113 16.72 -4.76 -7.34
C GLY A 113 17.10 -5.66 -6.16
N PRO A 114 17.70 -6.83 -6.43
CA PRO A 114 17.95 -7.83 -5.40
C PRO A 114 19.11 -7.49 -4.45
N ASP A 115 20.00 -6.54 -4.79
CA ASP A 115 21.15 -6.19 -3.95
C ASP A 115 20.92 -4.85 -3.22
N PRO A 116 20.55 -4.90 -1.93
CA PRO A 116 20.26 -3.68 -1.18
C PRO A 116 21.49 -2.83 -0.91
N LYS A 117 22.70 -3.41 -0.96
CA LYS A 117 23.96 -2.66 -0.89
C LYS A 117 24.15 -1.76 -2.10
N ILE A 118 23.65 -2.15 -3.27
CA ILE A 118 23.65 -1.30 -4.47
C ILE A 118 22.48 -0.32 -4.43
N CYS A 119 21.26 -0.81 -4.19
CA CYS A 119 20.05 0.02 -4.19
C CYS A 119 20.08 1.17 -3.18
N CYS A 120 20.66 0.96 -1.99
CA CYS A 120 20.77 2.02 -0.99
C CYS A 120 21.59 3.23 -1.50
N GLN A 121 22.53 3.02 -2.42
CA GLN A 121 23.31 4.10 -3.00
C GLN A 121 22.53 4.95 -4.03
N PHE A 122 21.28 4.60 -4.30
CA PHE A 122 20.33 5.35 -5.12
C PHE A 122 19.16 5.88 -4.27
N ASP A 123 19.30 5.85 -2.94
CA ASP A 123 18.54 6.67 -2.01
C ASP A 123 19.31 7.98 -1.78
N PHE A 124 18.93 9.05 -2.47
CA PHE A 124 19.64 10.32 -2.38
C PHE A 124 19.29 11.15 -1.13
N ARG A 125 18.42 10.65 -0.23
CA ARG A 125 18.34 11.18 1.16
C ARG A 125 19.48 10.65 2.02
N ARG A 126 20.17 9.58 1.60
CA ARG A 126 21.31 8.97 2.35
C ARG A 126 22.68 9.41 1.82
N THR A 127 22.74 10.60 1.22
CA THR A 127 24.00 11.22 0.83
C THR A 127 24.76 11.72 2.06
N ALA A 128 26.09 11.81 1.96
CA ALA A 128 26.93 12.22 3.07
C ALA A 128 26.47 13.58 3.64
N GLY A 129 26.27 13.64 4.96
CA GLY A 129 25.83 14.86 5.67
C GLY A 129 24.32 14.97 5.90
N SER A 130 23.50 14.04 5.40
CA SER A 130 22.04 14.04 5.64
C SER A 130 21.62 13.46 7.00
N GLY A 131 22.55 12.85 7.74
CA GLY A 131 22.29 12.15 9.00
C GLY A 131 21.71 10.74 8.84
N LEU A 132 21.56 10.24 7.61
CA LEU A 132 21.09 8.89 7.32
C LEU A 132 22.12 8.14 6.47
N ASP A 133 22.55 6.99 6.96
CA ASP A 133 23.57 6.18 6.28
C ASP A 133 22.98 4.91 5.65
N CYS A 134 23.74 4.35 4.71
CA CYS A 134 23.51 3.01 4.20
C CYS A 134 24.14 1.96 5.12
N PRO A 135 23.35 1.03 5.70
CA PRO A 135 23.87 -0.01 6.61
C PRO A 135 24.97 -0.87 6.00
N TRP A 136 24.99 -1.02 4.68
CA TRP A 136 25.98 -1.80 3.92
C TRP A 136 27.30 -1.06 3.65
N LYS A 137 27.53 0.09 4.30
CA LYS A 137 28.78 0.86 4.28
C LYS A 137 29.24 1.33 2.89
N LEU A 138 28.30 1.45 1.96
CA LEU A 138 28.49 2.15 0.69
C LEU A 138 27.52 3.32 0.64
N PRO A 139 27.99 4.57 0.79
CA PRO A 139 27.11 5.73 0.83
C PRO A 139 26.51 6.03 -0.54
N SER A 140 25.37 6.72 -0.53
CA SER A 140 24.83 7.37 -1.72
C SER A 140 25.74 8.52 -2.14
N VAL A 141 25.95 8.67 -3.45
CA VAL A 141 26.79 9.73 -4.02
C VAL A 141 26.01 10.44 -5.12
N ASP A 142 26.16 11.76 -5.19
CA ASP A 142 25.49 12.55 -6.21
C ASP A 142 25.94 12.15 -7.61
N ILE A 143 24.99 12.20 -8.53
CA ILE A 143 25.19 11.86 -9.93
C ILE A 143 25.79 13.08 -10.64
N THR A 144 26.95 12.88 -11.22
CA THR A 144 27.74 13.88 -11.94
C THR A 144 28.08 13.35 -13.33
N GLU A 145 28.52 14.23 -14.22
CA GLU A 145 28.95 13.81 -15.58
C GLU A 145 30.09 12.79 -15.54
N ASN A 146 30.94 12.86 -14.51
CA ASN A 146 32.09 11.95 -14.35
C ASN A 146 31.69 10.54 -13.89
N ASN A 147 30.58 10.38 -13.16
CA ASN A 147 30.18 9.09 -12.61
C ASN A 147 28.91 8.50 -13.24
N VAL A 148 28.10 9.29 -13.96
CA VAL A 148 26.77 8.88 -14.43
C VAL A 148 26.78 7.57 -15.22
N LYS A 149 27.82 7.33 -16.03
CA LYS A 149 27.98 6.07 -16.79
C LYS A 149 28.03 4.84 -15.88
N GLU A 150 28.91 4.87 -14.89
CA GLU A 150 29.09 3.76 -13.95
C GLU A 150 27.85 3.59 -13.07
N ARG A 151 27.30 4.70 -12.54
CA ARG A 151 26.12 4.69 -11.68
C ARG A 151 24.88 4.18 -12.41
N ALA A 152 24.66 4.63 -13.64
CA ALA A 152 23.56 4.16 -14.47
C ALA A 152 23.69 2.67 -14.80
N ALA A 153 24.90 2.18 -15.08
CA ALA A 153 25.11 0.76 -15.35
C ALA A 153 24.79 -0.11 -14.12
N LEU A 154 25.17 0.32 -12.92
CA LEU A 154 24.83 -0.37 -11.67
C LEU A 154 23.32 -0.42 -11.42
N LEU A 155 22.62 0.70 -11.59
CA LEU A 155 21.17 0.75 -11.41
C LEU A 155 20.43 -0.04 -12.48
N TYR A 156 20.90 0.05 -13.73
CA TYR A 156 20.34 -0.70 -14.86
C TYR A 156 20.44 -2.21 -14.62
N ASP A 157 21.59 -2.71 -14.15
CA ASP A 157 21.77 -4.12 -13.78
C ASP A 157 20.75 -4.56 -12.72
N GLN A 158 20.52 -3.75 -11.67
CA GLN A 158 19.52 -4.05 -10.64
C GLN A 158 18.10 -4.09 -11.21
N TYR A 159 17.73 -3.14 -12.07
CA TYR A 159 16.43 -3.13 -12.76
C TYR A 159 16.24 -4.37 -13.63
N ARG A 160 17.28 -4.77 -14.38
CA ARG A 160 17.25 -5.96 -15.24
C ARG A 160 17.14 -7.25 -14.44
N LYS A 161 17.84 -7.35 -13.31
CA LYS A 161 17.71 -8.49 -12.38
C LYS A 161 16.30 -8.57 -11.80
N LYS A 162 15.72 -7.45 -11.37
CA LYS A 162 14.33 -7.38 -10.91
C LYS A 162 13.35 -7.78 -12.00
N ALA A 163 13.57 -7.33 -13.25
CA ALA A 163 12.74 -7.65 -14.40
C ALA A 163 12.64 -9.16 -14.67
N GLN A 164 13.67 -9.94 -14.33
CA GLN A 164 13.66 -11.40 -14.52
C GLN A 164 12.60 -12.11 -13.67
N LEU A 165 12.06 -11.46 -12.64
CA LEU A 165 11.06 -12.04 -11.73
C LEU A 165 9.62 -11.87 -12.24
N PHE A 166 9.42 -11.19 -13.36
CA PHE A 166 8.11 -10.85 -13.93
C PHE A 166 7.98 -11.36 -15.36
N LYS A 167 6.73 -11.44 -15.84
CA LYS A 167 6.41 -11.90 -17.19
C LYS A 167 6.67 -10.85 -18.25
N THR A 168 6.22 -9.62 -18.01
CA THR A 168 6.29 -8.52 -18.98
C THR A 168 7.64 -7.80 -18.95
N ASN A 169 7.86 -6.91 -19.93
CA ASN A 169 9.02 -6.02 -19.97
C ASN A 169 8.82 -4.69 -19.20
N VAL A 170 7.82 -4.62 -18.32
CA VAL A 170 7.47 -3.43 -17.53
C VAL A 170 7.81 -3.71 -16.07
N VAL A 171 8.61 -2.83 -15.44
CA VAL A 171 9.08 -3.02 -14.07
C VAL A 171 8.66 -1.86 -13.19
N LEU A 172 7.93 -2.15 -12.11
CA LEU A 172 7.62 -1.19 -11.07
C LEU A 172 8.81 -1.04 -10.12
N VAL A 173 9.31 0.17 -9.91
CA VAL A 173 10.37 0.47 -8.92
C VAL A 173 9.86 1.56 -7.97
N PRO A 174 9.31 1.19 -6.81
CA PRO A 174 8.89 2.16 -5.81
C PRO A 174 10.09 2.94 -5.27
N LEU A 175 9.97 4.26 -5.18
CA LEU A 175 10.99 5.15 -4.66
C LEU A 175 10.42 5.89 -3.45
N GLY A 176 10.68 5.38 -2.26
CA GLY A 176 10.09 5.89 -1.02
C GLY A 176 10.44 5.01 0.17
N ASP A 177 9.98 5.43 1.33
CA ASP A 177 10.17 4.83 2.65
C ASP A 177 9.21 5.55 3.62
N ASP A 178 9.29 5.26 4.91
CA ASP A 178 8.50 5.93 5.95
C ASP A 178 8.72 7.45 5.97
N PHE A 179 7.63 8.21 5.91
CA PHE A 179 7.60 9.68 6.03
C PHE A 179 8.63 10.42 5.15
N ARG A 180 8.91 9.91 3.94
CA ARG A 180 9.80 10.55 2.98
C ARG A 180 9.11 11.71 2.25
N TYR A 181 9.90 12.47 1.51
CA TYR A 181 9.49 13.63 0.73
C TYR A 181 8.97 14.79 1.60
N ASP A 182 9.59 14.97 2.76
CA ASP A 182 9.23 15.96 3.80
C ASP A 182 10.01 17.28 3.70
N THR A 183 11.13 17.29 2.96
CA THR A 183 12.00 18.47 2.82
C THR A 183 12.29 18.79 1.35
N GLU A 184 12.43 20.07 1.04
CA GLU A 184 12.81 20.53 -0.32
C GLU A 184 14.17 19.95 -0.76
N PHE A 185 15.13 19.87 0.18
CA PHE A 185 16.42 19.24 -0.07
C PHE A 185 16.27 17.82 -0.61
N GLU A 186 15.45 17.01 0.05
CA GLU A 186 15.22 15.64 -0.38
C GLU A 186 14.53 15.56 -1.74
N TRP A 187 13.44 16.31 -1.93
CA TRP A 187 12.71 16.38 -3.21
C TRP A 187 13.67 16.67 -4.36
N ASN A 188 14.46 17.73 -4.22
CA ASN A 188 15.42 18.16 -5.22
C ASN A 188 16.51 17.12 -5.43
N ASN A 189 17.08 16.56 -4.35
CA ASN A 189 18.19 15.62 -4.49
C ASN A 189 17.76 14.29 -5.12
N GLN A 190 16.58 13.77 -4.76
CA GLN A 190 16.02 12.59 -5.43
C GLN A 190 15.73 12.88 -6.89
N TYR A 191 14.97 13.95 -7.18
CA TYR A 191 14.54 14.26 -8.55
C TYR A 191 15.73 14.51 -9.49
N LEU A 192 16.65 15.40 -9.12
CA LEU A 192 17.75 15.82 -9.99
C LEU A 192 18.71 14.67 -10.31
N ASN A 193 19.01 13.81 -9.34
CA ASN A 193 19.88 12.66 -9.56
C ASN A 193 19.23 11.59 -10.44
N TYR A 194 17.96 11.25 -10.20
CA TYR A 194 17.23 10.31 -11.06
C TYR A 194 17.05 10.84 -12.48
N MET A 195 16.80 12.14 -12.67
CA MET A 195 16.71 12.74 -14.02
C MET A 195 18.02 12.61 -14.81
N LYS A 196 19.18 12.77 -14.16
CA LYS A 196 20.49 12.52 -14.79
C LYS A 196 20.66 11.06 -15.19
N LEU A 197 20.27 10.14 -14.31
CA LEU A 197 20.32 8.69 -14.57
C LEU A 197 19.41 8.31 -15.74
N PHE A 198 18.15 8.73 -15.72
CA PHE A 198 17.17 8.46 -16.79
C PHE A 198 17.63 9.02 -18.13
N LYS A 199 18.13 10.27 -18.16
CA LYS A 199 18.68 10.87 -19.37
C LYS A 199 19.81 10.04 -19.96
N TYR A 200 20.73 9.55 -19.12
CA TYR A 200 21.84 8.72 -19.57
C TYR A 200 21.37 7.35 -20.06
N MET A 201 20.56 6.64 -19.25
CA MET A 201 20.04 5.30 -19.55
C MET A 201 19.26 5.29 -20.87
N ASN A 202 18.34 6.24 -21.06
CA ASN A 202 17.47 6.30 -22.23
C ASN A 202 18.21 6.72 -23.51
N ALA A 203 19.43 7.26 -23.39
CA ALA A 203 20.29 7.57 -24.54
C ALA A 203 21.14 6.36 -24.99
N GLN A 204 21.24 5.29 -24.19
CA GLN A 204 21.97 4.07 -24.56
C GLN A 204 21.02 3.12 -25.30
N ASN A 205 20.92 3.25 -26.63
CA ASN A 205 20.02 2.43 -27.45
C ASN A 205 20.24 0.93 -27.24
N GLU A 206 21.49 0.51 -27.04
CA GLU A 206 21.88 -0.88 -26.80
C GLU A 206 21.38 -1.44 -25.46
N TRP A 207 20.98 -0.58 -24.50
CA TRP A 207 20.40 -1.01 -23.23
C TRP A 207 18.90 -1.33 -23.35
N ASN A 208 18.23 -0.92 -24.43
CA ASN A 208 16.80 -1.20 -24.64
C ASN A 208 15.94 -0.86 -23.40
N VAL A 209 16.19 0.30 -22.80
CA VAL A 209 15.53 0.75 -21.56
C VAL A 209 14.85 2.09 -21.77
N ASN A 210 13.69 2.25 -21.16
CA ASN A 210 13.00 3.53 -21.03
C ASN A 210 12.63 3.73 -19.55
N ALA A 211 13.51 4.40 -18.81
CA ALA A 211 13.31 4.73 -17.41
C ALA A 211 12.72 6.13 -17.27
N ARG A 212 11.66 6.25 -16.47
CA ARG A 212 10.98 7.53 -16.18
C ARG A 212 10.30 7.47 -14.82
N PHE A 213 10.00 8.63 -14.24
CA PHE A 213 8.98 8.70 -13.20
C PHE A 213 7.61 8.32 -13.78
N GLY A 214 6.81 7.64 -12.96
CA GLY A 214 5.49 7.18 -13.34
C GLY A 214 4.66 6.88 -12.10
N THR A 215 3.39 6.61 -12.34
CA THR A 215 2.41 6.24 -11.30
C THR A 215 2.12 4.74 -11.31
N VAL A 216 1.42 4.25 -10.29
CA VAL A 216 0.92 2.87 -10.28
C VAL A 216 -0.08 2.63 -11.44
N ASP A 217 -0.79 3.68 -11.88
CA ASP A 217 -1.68 3.61 -13.04
C ASP A 217 -0.90 3.42 -14.36
N ASP A 218 0.18 4.18 -14.55
CA ASP A 218 1.10 3.98 -15.67
C ASP A 218 1.61 2.54 -15.75
N TYR A 219 2.00 1.98 -14.60
CA TYR A 219 2.53 0.63 -14.49
C TYR A 219 1.51 -0.41 -14.96
N PHE A 220 0.32 -0.45 -14.34
CA PHE A 220 -0.67 -1.46 -14.70
C PHE A 220 -1.21 -1.29 -16.10
N ARG A 221 -1.38 -0.05 -16.57
CA ARG A 221 -1.76 0.21 -17.97
C ARG A 221 -0.76 -0.43 -18.94
N LEU A 222 0.55 -0.21 -18.73
CA LEU A 222 1.59 -0.79 -19.57
C LEU A 222 1.66 -2.32 -19.43
N VAL A 223 1.49 -2.88 -18.24
CA VAL A 223 1.44 -4.34 -18.03
C VAL A 223 0.28 -4.96 -18.84
N HIS A 224 -0.92 -4.39 -18.76
CA HIS A 224 -2.09 -4.88 -19.50
C HIS A 224 -1.92 -4.74 -21.01
N GLU A 225 -1.34 -3.63 -21.48
CA GLU A 225 -0.99 -3.44 -22.90
C GLU A 225 -0.05 -4.56 -23.39
N ARG A 226 1.00 -4.88 -22.62
CA ARG A 226 1.95 -5.95 -22.98
C ARG A 226 1.33 -7.34 -22.97
N LEU A 227 0.52 -7.67 -21.96
CA LEU A 227 -0.19 -8.94 -21.91
C LEU A 227 -1.13 -9.11 -23.12
N TYR A 228 -1.81 -8.04 -23.51
CA TYR A 228 -2.67 -8.03 -24.70
C TYR A 228 -1.87 -8.23 -26.00
N GLU A 229 -0.76 -7.50 -26.18
CA GLU A 229 0.13 -7.61 -27.34
C GLU A 229 0.73 -9.02 -27.48
N ASP A 230 1.13 -9.62 -26.36
CA ASP A 230 1.74 -10.96 -26.32
C ASP A 230 0.71 -12.10 -26.33
N ASN A 231 -0.60 -11.78 -26.30
CA ASN A 231 -1.70 -12.74 -26.15
C ASN A 231 -1.48 -13.68 -24.94
N ASP A 232 -0.96 -13.13 -23.84
CA ASP A 232 -0.74 -13.84 -22.57
C ASP A 232 -1.72 -13.35 -21.49
N ASN A 233 -1.87 -14.14 -20.44
CA ASN A 233 -2.70 -13.80 -19.28
C ASN A 233 -1.90 -14.00 -17.99
N LEU A 234 -2.28 -13.23 -16.96
CA LEU A 234 -1.78 -13.48 -15.61
C LEU A 234 -2.35 -14.82 -15.08
N PRO A 235 -1.54 -15.61 -14.35
CA PRO A 235 -2.04 -16.80 -13.67
C PRO A 235 -3.12 -16.43 -12.65
N VAL A 236 -4.01 -17.38 -12.34
CA VAL A 236 -5.03 -17.19 -11.30
C VAL A 236 -4.51 -17.78 -9.99
N LEU A 237 -4.63 -17.02 -8.90
CA LEU A 237 -4.27 -17.46 -7.56
C LEU A 237 -5.44 -17.21 -6.60
N SER A 238 -5.68 -18.16 -5.70
CA SER A 238 -6.65 -18.04 -4.62
C SER A 238 -6.03 -18.46 -3.29
N GLY A 239 -6.55 -17.93 -2.21
CA GLY A 239 -6.00 -18.08 -0.86
C GLY A 239 -5.64 -16.74 -0.23
N ASP A 240 -5.07 -16.78 0.95
CA ASP A 240 -4.57 -15.62 1.68
C ASP A 240 -3.04 -15.64 1.80
N PHE A 241 -2.49 -14.58 2.40
CA PHE A 241 -1.06 -14.45 2.67
C PHE A 241 -0.77 -14.35 4.17
N PHE A 242 -1.52 -15.09 4.99
CA PHE A 242 -1.25 -15.26 6.42
C PHE A 242 -0.66 -16.65 6.71
N THR A 243 0.17 -16.83 7.74
CA THR A 243 0.77 -15.80 8.62
C THR A 243 2.07 -15.28 8.01
N TYR A 244 2.25 -13.95 7.97
CA TYR A 244 3.45 -13.31 7.45
C TYR A 244 4.69 -13.62 8.32
N ALA A 245 5.82 -13.88 7.67
CA ALA A 245 7.15 -13.86 8.27
C ALA A 245 8.10 -13.10 7.35
N ASP A 246 8.82 -12.13 7.92
CA ASP A 246 9.79 -11.31 7.22
C ASP A 246 11.13 -12.05 7.04
N ARG A 247 11.49 -12.90 8.01
CA ARG A 247 12.72 -13.70 8.01
C ARG A 247 12.62 -14.89 8.97
N ASN A 248 13.44 -15.91 8.72
CA ASN A 248 13.64 -17.06 9.63
C ASN A 248 12.29 -17.67 10.09
N ASP A 249 12.12 -17.78 11.41
CA ASP A 249 10.95 -18.24 12.15
C ASP A 249 10.17 -17.08 12.82
N HIS A 250 10.42 -15.83 12.40
CA HIS A 250 9.76 -14.65 12.96
C HIS A 250 8.35 -14.49 12.36
N TYR A 251 7.41 -15.33 12.78
CA TYR A 251 6.01 -15.20 12.38
C TYR A 251 5.33 -14.05 13.12
N TRP A 252 4.67 -13.17 12.37
CA TRP A 252 3.97 -12.01 12.88
C TRP A 252 2.54 -12.39 13.31
N SER A 253 2.39 -13.43 14.14
CA SER A 253 1.08 -13.85 14.67
C SER A 253 0.74 -13.18 16.01
N GLY A 254 1.71 -12.57 16.69
CA GLY A 254 1.47 -11.92 17.98
C GLY A 254 0.46 -10.78 17.92
N TYR A 255 0.49 -9.98 16.85
CA TYR A 255 -0.41 -8.83 16.69
C TYR A 255 -1.89 -9.23 16.50
N TYR A 256 -2.17 -10.51 16.21
CA TYR A 256 -3.54 -11.04 16.23
C TYR A 256 -4.19 -10.91 17.62
N THR A 257 -3.39 -10.84 18.69
CA THR A 257 -3.88 -10.75 20.08
C THR A 257 -3.49 -9.46 20.79
N SER A 258 -2.37 -8.82 20.44
CA SER A 258 -1.85 -7.61 21.11
C SER A 258 -2.92 -6.56 21.42
N ARG A 259 -2.93 -6.05 22.66
CA ARG A 259 -3.89 -5.05 23.16
C ARG A 259 -5.36 -5.47 22.97
N PRO A 260 -5.79 -6.64 23.50
CA PRO A 260 -7.08 -7.25 23.20
C PRO A 260 -8.27 -6.39 23.66
N PHE A 261 -8.10 -5.53 24.67
CA PHE A 261 -9.11 -4.56 25.08
C PHE A 261 -9.51 -3.64 23.92
N HIS A 262 -8.55 -3.07 23.19
CA HIS A 262 -8.83 -2.16 22.08
C HIS A 262 -9.46 -2.91 20.90
N LYS A 263 -9.01 -4.13 20.61
CA LYS A 263 -9.63 -5.01 19.60
C LYS A 263 -11.10 -5.31 19.92
N ARG A 264 -11.41 -5.62 21.18
CA ARG A 264 -12.81 -5.82 21.62
C ARG A 264 -13.59 -4.51 21.52
N PHE A 265 -13.01 -3.40 21.95
CA PHE A 265 -13.67 -2.10 21.94
C PHE A 265 -14.00 -1.65 20.52
N ASP A 266 -13.12 -1.89 19.54
CA ASP A 266 -13.39 -1.68 18.10
C ASP A 266 -14.68 -2.37 17.65
N ARG A 267 -14.89 -3.65 18.01
CA ARG A 267 -16.13 -4.37 17.64
C ARG A 267 -17.38 -3.77 18.27
N VAL A 268 -17.27 -3.35 19.53
CA VAL A 268 -18.37 -2.66 20.24
C VAL A 268 -18.68 -1.34 19.56
N LEU A 269 -17.66 -0.55 19.24
CA LEU A 269 -17.79 0.74 18.58
C LEU A 269 -18.41 0.63 17.19
N GLN A 270 -17.95 -0.31 16.37
CA GLN A 270 -18.52 -0.58 15.05
C GLN A 270 -20.03 -0.91 15.13
N HIS A 271 -20.46 -1.68 16.13
CA HIS A 271 -21.88 -1.97 16.34
C HIS A 271 -22.69 -0.71 16.69
N TYR A 272 -22.19 0.12 17.61
CA TYR A 272 -22.88 1.35 18.02
C TYR A 272 -22.97 2.37 16.87
N ILE A 273 -21.87 2.62 16.15
CA ILE A 273 -21.85 3.56 15.02
C ILE A 273 -22.83 3.09 13.94
N ARG A 274 -22.78 1.82 13.55
CA ARG A 274 -23.72 1.26 12.57
C ARG A 274 -25.17 1.44 13.00
N THR A 275 -25.47 1.19 14.27
CA THR A 275 -26.84 1.33 14.82
C THR A 275 -27.28 2.79 14.80
N ALA A 276 -26.42 3.71 15.23
CA ALA A 276 -26.72 5.13 15.25
C ALA A 276 -26.98 5.69 13.85
N GLU A 277 -26.25 5.23 12.82
CA GLU A 277 -26.45 5.63 11.43
C GLU A 277 -27.77 5.13 10.84
N ILE A 278 -28.15 3.90 11.19
CA ILE A 278 -29.44 3.32 10.82
C ILE A 278 -30.57 4.16 11.44
N LEU A 279 -30.47 4.47 12.74
CA LEU A 279 -31.46 5.29 13.45
C LEU A 279 -31.56 6.71 12.87
N TYR A 280 -30.42 7.35 12.60
CA TYR A 280 -30.37 8.66 11.95
C TYR A 280 -31.04 8.65 10.57
N SER A 281 -30.79 7.61 9.77
CA SER A 281 -31.43 7.43 8.47
C SER A 281 -32.95 7.24 8.59
N PHE A 282 -33.42 6.47 9.59
CA PHE A 282 -34.85 6.32 9.88
C PHE A 282 -35.52 7.63 10.30
N MET A 283 -34.85 8.45 11.11
CA MET A 283 -35.35 9.79 11.50
C MET A 283 -35.58 10.65 10.25
N GLY A 284 -34.64 10.65 9.30
CA GLY A 284 -34.76 11.35 8.04
C GLY A 284 -35.97 10.89 7.19
N ILE A 285 -36.15 9.58 7.05
CA ILE A 285 -37.28 8.99 6.29
C ILE A 285 -38.63 9.34 6.93
N LYS A 286 -38.71 9.33 8.26
CA LYS A 286 -39.93 9.66 9.00
C LYS A 286 -40.24 11.16 9.06
N GLY A 287 -39.42 12.00 8.42
CA GLY A 287 -39.64 13.44 8.34
C GLY A 287 -39.43 14.16 9.67
N PHE A 288 -38.63 13.60 10.58
CA PHE A 288 -38.24 14.31 11.80
C PHE A 288 -37.36 15.51 11.42
N LYS A 289 -37.97 16.69 11.32
CA LYS A 289 -37.28 17.96 11.13
C LYS A 289 -36.78 18.47 12.48
N GLU A 290 -35.75 17.84 13.01
CA GLU A 290 -35.04 18.41 14.16
C GLU A 290 -34.05 19.49 13.71
N GLY A 291 -34.03 20.61 14.42
CA GLY A 291 -32.96 21.62 14.30
C GLY A 291 -31.56 21.06 14.60
N ASN A 292 -31.47 19.86 15.17
CA ASN A 292 -30.22 19.17 15.53
C ASN A 292 -29.73 18.16 14.49
N ALA A 293 -30.44 17.91 13.38
CA ALA A 293 -30.05 16.87 12.42
C ALA A 293 -28.62 17.05 11.89
N LEU A 294 -28.24 18.29 11.55
CA LEU A 294 -26.88 18.61 11.11
C LEU A 294 -25.82 18.35 12.19
N ARG A 295 -26.14 18.65 13.45
CA ARG A 295 -25.27 18.37 14.60
C ARG A 295 -25.08 16.86 14.77
N LEU A 296 -26.17 16.09 14.76
CA LEU A 296 -26.13 14.63 14.87
C LEU A 296 -25.31 14.00 13.74
N PHE A 297 -25.50 14.48 12.50
CA PHE A 297 -24.69 14.04 11.38
C PHE A 297 -23.20 14.33 11.59
N GLY A 298 -22.85 15.51 12.11
CA GLY A 298 -21.48 15.86 12.46
C GLY A 298 -20.86 14.89 13.47
N LEU A 299 -21.59 14.52 14.52
CA LEU A 299 -21.14 13.52 15.52
C LEU A 299 -20.94 12.14 14.88
N LEU A 300 -21.85 11.71 14.00
CA LEU A 300 -21.70 10.45 13.26
C LEU A 300 -20.46 10.44 12.36
N VAL A 301 -20.19 11.54 11.66
CA VAL A 301 -18.99 11.68 10.81
C VAL A 301 -17.73 11.61 11.67
N GLU A 302 -17.68 12.30 12.81
CA GLU A 302 -16.54 12.26 13.72
C GLU A 302 -16.30 10.84 14.27
N ALA A 303 -17.36 10.20 14.77
CA ALA A 303 -17.31 8.82 15.25
C ALA A 303 -16.81 7.85 14.18
N ARG A 304 -17.33 7.96 12.94
CA ARG A 304 -16.91 7.16 11.79
C ARG A 304 -15.43 7.37 11.50
N ARG A 305 -14.95 8.62 11.46
CA ARG A 305 -13.55 8.95 11.17
C ARG A 305 -12.59 8.36 12.20
N TRP A 306 -12.91 8.44 13.49
CA TRP A 306 -12.04 7.88 14.52
C TRP A 306 -12.03 6.34 14.51
N MET A 307 -13.17 5.70 14.26
CA MET A 307 -13.24 4.24 14.04
C MET A 307 -12.44 3.83 12.79
N ASN A 308 -12.59 4.56 11.69
CA ASN A 308 -11.87 4.34 10.44
C ASN A 308 -10.37 4.49 10.61
N LEU A 309 -9.92 5.52 11.35
CA LEU A 309 -8.51 5.73 11.67
C LEU A 309 -7.94 4.56 12.47
N PHE A 310 -8.71 3.97 13.39
CA PHE A 310 -8.26 2.82 14.16
C PHE A 310 -8.07 1.55 13.32
N GLN A 311 -8.69 1.46 12.14
CA GLN A 311 -8.44 0.34 11.22
C GLN A 311 -7.01 0.34 10.68
N HIS A 312 -6.24 1.42 10.87
CA HIS A 312 -4.81 1.49 10.55
C HIS A 312 -4.03 0.25 11.00
N HIS A 313 -3.03 -0.17 10.22
CA HIS A 313 -2.20 -1.34 10.50
C HIS A 313 -1.29 -1.21 11.74
N ASP A 314 -1.26 -0.05 12.40
CA ASP A 314 -0.74 0.10 13.78
C ASP A 314 -1.79 0.46 14.84
N GLY A 315 -3.05 0.63 14.44
CA GLY A 315 -4.18 0.88 15.34
C GLY A 315 -4.71 -0.44 15.92
N ILE A 316 -5.62 -1.08 15.17
CA ILE A 316 -6.29 -2.32 15.60
C ILE A 316 -5.34 -3.49 15.87
N THR A 317 -4.18 -3.51 15.21
CA THR A 317 -3.11 -4.48 15.44
C THR A 317 -2.49 -4.36 16.83
N GLY A 318 -2.56 -3.18 17.45
CA GLY A 318 -1.99 -2.90 18.75
C GLY A 318 -0.47 -2.76 18.75
N THR A 319 0.15 -2.47 17.60
CA THR A 319 1.60 -2.34 17.42
C THR A 319 2.12 -0.91 17.63
N SER A 320 1.23 0.08 17.76
CA SER A 320 1.63 1.43 18.15
C SER A 320 2.22 1.51 19.57
N LYS A 321 3.00 2.57 19.82
CA LYS A 321 3.50 2.94 21.16
C LYS A 321 2.34 3.21 22.13
N ASN A 322 2.62 3.19 23.43
CA ASN A 322 1.59 3.31 24.47
C ASN A 322 0.83 4.64 24.41
N GLU A 323 1.52 5.73 24.13
CA GLU A 323 0.95 7.08 24.06
C GLU A 323 -0.02 7.20 22.87
N VAL A 324 0.33 6.59 21.73
CA VAL A 324 -0.51 6.53 20.53
C VAL A 324 -1.74 5.65 20.77
N MET A 325 -1.58 4.54 21.49
CA MET A 325 -2.72 3.69 21.86
C MET A 325 -3.64 4.34 22.88
N ALA A 326 -3.09 5.12 23.81
CA ALA A 326 -3.89 5.94 24.72
C ALA A 326 -4.69 7.00 23.94
N ASP A 327 -4.10 7.62 22.92
CA ASP A 327 -4.78 8.56 22.03
C ASP A 327 -5.93 7.89 21.24
N TYR A 328 -5.74 6.69 20.69
CA TYR A 328 -6.84 5.90 20.12
C TYR A 328 -7.94 5.62 21.15
N GLY A 329 -7.56 5.23 22.38
CA GLY A 329 -8.49 5.01 23.48
C GLY A 329 -9.28 6.27 23.88
N GLN A 330 -8.65 7.45 23.87
CA GLN A 330 -9.32 8.70 24.18
C GLN A 330 -10.36 9.07 23.12
N LYS A 331 -10.02 8.91 21.83
CA LYS A 331 -10.96 9.09 20.73
C LYS A 331 -12.19 8.19 20.92
N PHE A 332 -11.96 6.93 21.25
CA PHE A 332 -13.01 5.95 21.53
C PHE A 332 -13.95 6.33 22.67
N VAL A 333 -13.41 6.83 23.79
CA VAL A 333 -14.23 7.32 24.91
C VAL A 333 -15.05 8.53 24.51
N ASN A 334 -14.45 9.46 23.75
CA ASN A 334 -15.15 10.65 23.27
C ASN A 334 -16.36 10.28 22.38
N ILE A 335 -16.27 9.22 21.55
CA ILE A 335 -17.42 8.73 20.77
C ILE A 335 -18.52 8.22 21.68
N LYS A 336 -18.16 7.40 22.67
CA LYS A 336 -19.14 6.82 23.59
C LYS A 336 -19.92 7.92 24.31
N LEU A 337 -19.24 8.95 24.80
CA LEU A 337 -19.85 10.09 25.48
C LEU A 337 -20.75 10.95 24.58
N GLN A 338 -20.69 10.79 23.26
CA GLN A 338 -21.63 11.44 22.33
C GLN A 338 -22.94 10.66 22.14
N PHE A 339 -22.93 9.37 22.50
CA PHE A 339 -24.08 8.47 22.38
C PHE A 339 -24.79 8.16 23.71
N ASP A 340 -24.13 8.40 24.84
CA ASP A 340 -24.72 8.45 26.19
C ASP A 340 -25.26 9.85 26.48
#